data_AF-A0A2P6PH55-F1
#
_entry.id   AF-A0A2P6PH55-F1
#
_cell.length_a   1.000
_cell.length_b   1.000
_cell.length_c   1.000
_cell.angle_alpha   90.00
_cell.angle_beta   90.00
_cell.angle_gamma   90.00
#
_symmetry.space_group_name_H-M   'P 1'
#
loop_
_entity.id
_entity.type
_entity.pdbx_description
1 polymer ?
#
loop_
_entity_poly.entity_id
_entity_poly.type
_entity_poly.pdbx_seq_one_letter_code
_entity_poly.pdbx_strand_id
1 'polypeptide(L)'
;MSGGTPETRNGLLEVQKAFREAGLNFAKQGVAITQENSLLDNTARIEGWLARFPMFDWVGGRTSEMSAVGLLPAALQGIDIKEMLAGGKLMDEANRTTVSICSILILSCDSCQVPFRGT
;
A
#
# COMPACT_ATOMS: atom_id res chain seq x y z
N MET A 1 -9.56 -7.11 2.83
CA MET A 1 -10.17 -5.76 2.95
C MET A 1 -11.58 -5.84 2.37
N SER A 2 -12.62 -5.48 3.13
CA SER A 2 -14.01 -5.87 2.86
C SER A 2 -14.60 -5.35 1.53
N GLY A 3 -14.01 -4.31 0.94
CA GLY A 3 -14.56 -3.65 -0.25
C GLY A 3 -15.93 -2.98 -0.03
N GLY A 4 -16.38 -2.88 1.23
CA GLY A 4 -17.69 -2.35 1.63
C GLY A 4 -17.63 -1.25 2.68
N THR A 5 -16.43 -0.74 2.98
CA THR A 5 -16.22 0.34 3.96
C THR A 5 -17.01 1.60 3.54
N PRO A 6 -17.97 2.09 4.37
CA PRO A 6 -18.83 3.21 4.00
C PRO A 6 -18.07 4.50 3.64
N GLU A 7 -17.00 4.81 4.37
CA GLU A 7 -16.20 6.02 4.18
C GLU A 7 -15.53 6.02 2.79
N THR A 8 -14.90 4.90 2.42
CA THR A 8 -14.26 4.74 1.09
C THR A 8 -15.30 4.77 -0.03
N ARG A 9 -16.48 4.16 0.19
CA ARG A 9 -17.58 4.19 -0.77
C ARG A 9 -18.11 5.61 -1.00
N ASN A 10 -18.28 6.39 0.06
CA ASN A 10 -18.73 7.77 -0.06
C ASN A 10 -17.71 8.62 -0.83
N GLY A 11 -16.42 8.47 -0.53
CA GLY A 11 -15.35 9.11 -1.29
C GLY A 11 -15.38 8.75 -2.78
N LEU A 12 -15.58 7.47 -3.10
CA LEU A 12 -15.74 7.02 -4.49
C LEU A 12 -16.91 7.70 -5.20
N LEU A 13 -18.08 7.79 -4.54
CA LEU A 13 -19.28 8.39 -5.14
C LEU A 13 -19.07 9.89 -5.45
N GLU A 14 -18.43 10.62 -4.54
CA GLU A 14 -18.09 12.04 -4.75
C GLU A 14 -17.09 12.23 -5.90
N VAL A 15 -16.06 11.39 -5.98
CA VAL A 15 -15.09 11.42 -7.09
C VAL A 15 -15.77 11.09 -8.41
N GLN A 16 -16.62 10.06 -8.47
CA GLN A 16 -17.36 9.73 -9.68
C GLN A 16 -18.32 10.85 -10.10
N LYS A 17 -18.94 11.56 -9.14
CA LYS A 17 -19.78 12.73 -9.41
C LYS A 17 -18.96 13.86 -10.03
N ALA A 18 -17.82 14.22 -9.44
CA ALA A 18 -16.93 15.25 -9.98
C ALA A 18 -16.43 14.92 -11.39
N PHE A 19 -16.12 13.64 -11.66
CA PHE A 19 -15.75 13.17 -12.99
C PHE A 19 -16.87 13.34 -14.02
N ARG A 20 -18.11 12.96 -13.66
CA ARG A 20 -19.28 13.17 -14.53
C ARG A 20 -19.52 14.64 -14.82
N GLU A 21 -19.40 15.51 -13.81
CA GLU A 21 -19.57 16.95 -13.95
C GLU A 21 -18.47 17.58 -14.84
N ALA A 22 -17.25 17.01 -14.83
CA ALA A 22 -16.17 17.39 -15.72
C ALA A 22 -16.22 16.72 -17.12
N GLY A 23 -17.23 15.88 -17.41
CA GLY A 23 -17.33 15.14 -18.67
C GLY A 23 -16.27 14.03 -18.85
N LEU A 24 -15.65 13.57 -17.76
CA LEU A 24 -14.62 12.54 -17.75
C LEU A 24 -15.21 11.15 -17.49
N ASN A 25 -14.64 10.14 -18.12
CA ASN A 25 -15.00 8.74 -17.88
C ASN A 25 -14.15 8.16 -16.73
N PHE A 26 -14.76 8.01 -15.55
CA PHE A 26 -14.10 7.45 -14.37
C PHE A 26 -13.54 6.05 -14.59
N ALA A 27 -14.25 5.17 -15.30
CA ALA A 27 -13.79 3.79 -15.51
C ALA A 27 -12.43 3.73 -16.21
N LYS A 28 -12.10 4.71 -17.07
CA LYS A 28 -10.80 4.79 -17.74
C LYS A 28 -9.67 5.31 -16.85
N GLN A 29 -9.96 5.79 -15.64
CA GLN A 29 -8.99 6.39 -14.72
C GLN A 29 -8.98 5.72 -13.33
N GLY A 30 -10.04 4.98 -12.98
CA GLY A 30 -10.17 4.29 -11.71
C GLY A 30 -9.49 2.94 -11.70
N VAL A 31 -8.87 2.60 -10.57
CA VAL A 31 -8.34 1.27 -10.27
C VAL A 31 -8.90 0.79 -8.93
N ALA A 32 -9.08 -0.52 -8.77
CA ALA A 32 -9.57 -1.09 -7.51
C ALA A 32 -8.48 -1.94 -6.85
N ILE A 33 -8.29 -1.75 -5.54
CA ILE A 33 -7.45 -2.61 -4.70
C ILE A 33 -8.33 -3.18 -3.59
N THR A 34 -8.67 -4.46 -3.69
CA THR A 34 -9.64 -5.10 -2.79
C THR A 34 -9.57 -6.61 -2.90
N GLN A 35 -10.26 -7.33 -2.01
CA GLN A 35 -10.41 -8.78 -2.14
C GLN A 35 -11.22 -9.15 -3.37
N GLU A 36 -10.84 -10.25 -4.03
CA GLU A 36 -11.62 -10.82 -5.12
C GLU A 36 -13.06 -11.10 -4.67
N ASN A 37 -14.01 -10.89 -5.58
CA ASN A 37 -15.44 -11.07 -5.35
C ASN A 37 -16.06 -10.15 -4.27
N SER A 38 -15.31 -9.17 -3.76
CA SER A 38 -15.87 -8.11 -2.91
C SER A 38 -16.83 -7.20 -3.69
N LEU A 39 -17.60 -6.35 -2.98
CA LEU A 39 -18.50 -5.39 -3.62
C LEU A 39 -17.74 -4.46 -4.58
N LEU A 40 -16.64 -3.86 -4.12
CA LEU A 40 -15.79 -2.99 -4.94
C LEU A 40 -15.17 -3.73 -6.14
N ASP A 41 -14.76 -5.00 -5.97
CA ASP A 41 -14.19 -5.80 -7.07
C ASP A 41 -15.23 -6.04 -8.18
N ASN A 42 -16.44 -6.40 -7.78
CA ASN A 42 -17.56 -6.60 -8.68
C ASN A 42 -17.96 -5.30 -9.39
N THR A 43 -18.04 -4.17 -8.67
CA THR A 43 -18.29 -2.86 -9.27
C THR A 43 -17.24 -2.53 -10.33
N ALA A 44 -15.96 -2.63 -9.98
CA ALA A 44 -14.87 -2.33 -10.90
C ALA A 44 -14.87 -3.24 -12.14
N ARG A 45 -15.22 -4.52 -11.98
CA ARG A 45 -15.37 -5.48 -13.08
C ARG A 45 -16.56 -5.16 -13.98
N ILE A 46 -17.72 -4.85 -13.41
CA ILE A 46 -18.96 -4.55 -14.17
C ILE A 46 -18.83 -3.23 -14.91
N GLU A 47 -18.27 -2.21 -14.27
CA GLU A 47 -18.10 -0.87 -14.85
C GLU A 47 -16.87 -0.77 -15.77
N GLY A 48 -16.02 -1.79 -15.81
CA GLY A 48 -14.86 -1.85 -16.71
C GLY A 48 -13.74 -0.87 -16.33
N TRP A 49 -13.40 -0.83 -15.04
CA TRP A 49 -12.32 0.03 -14.53
C TRP A 49 -10.95 -0.36 -15.10
N LEU A 50 -10.00 0.57 -15.08
CA LEU A 50 -8.68 0.46 -15.74
C LEU A 50 -7.90 -0.78 -15.29
N ALA A 51 -7.90 -1.07 -13.98
CA ALA A 51 -7.22 -2.23 -13.43
C ALA A 51 -7.83 -2.64 -12.07
N ARG A 52 -7.60 -3.90 -11.71
CA ARG A 52 -7.93 -4.46 -10.39
C ARG A 52 -6.69 -5.15 -9.83
N PHE A 53 -6.38 -4.89 -8.57
CA PHE A 53 -5.27 -5.49 -7.84
C PHE A 53 -5.85 -6.31 -6.69
N PRO A 54 -5.76 -7.65 -6.74
CA PRO A 54 -6.34 -8.51 -5.73
C PRO A 54 -5.58 -8.36 -4.41
N MET A 55 -6.34 -8.20 -3.32
CA MET A 55 -5.84 -8.26 -1.95
C MET A 55 -6.14 -9.63 -1.37
N PHE A 56 -5.15 -10.24 -0.71
CA PHE A 56 -5.33 -11.52 -0.03
C PHE A 56 -5.96 -11.36 1.36
N ASP A 57 -6.61 -12.41 1.85
CA ASP A 57 -7.28 -12.44 3.16
C ASP A 57 -6.32 -12.43 4.35
N TRP A 58 -5.13 -13.00 4.19
CA TRP A 58 -4.06 -13.01 5.20
C TRP A 58 -3.32 -11.66 5.32
N VAL A 59 -3.60 -10.68 4.46
CA VAL A 59 -3.07 -9.31 4.59
C VAL A 59 -4.04 -8.45 5.38
N GLY A 60 -3.71 -8.18 6.64
CA GLY A 60 -4.47 -7.27 7.50
C GLY A 60 -4.36 -5.81 7.04
N GLY A 61 -5.41 -5.01 7.26
CA GLY A 61 -5.42 -3.59 6.83
C GLY A 61 -4.25 -2.78 7.39
N ARG A 62 -3.93 -2.94 8.68
CA ARG A 62 -2.81 -2.26 9.35
C ARG A 62 -1.41 -2.78 8.96
N THR A 63 -1.33 -3.87 8.21
CA THR A 63 -0.07 -4.49 7.74
C THR A 63 -0.02 -4.56 6.20
N SER A 64 -0.85 -3.75 5.52
CA SER A 64 -1.02 -3.79 4.07
C SER A 64 -0.12 -2.81 3.31
N GLU A 65 0.74 -2.06 4.01
CA GLU A 65 1.60 -1.05 3.39
C GLU A 65 2.52 -1.63 2.30
N MET A 66 3.11 -2.80 2.56
CA MET A 66 3.97 -3.52 1.60
C MET A 66 3.19 -4.35 0.57
N SER A 67 1.86 -4.18 0.49
CA SER A 67 1.00 -4.80 -0.53
C SER A 67 0.65 -3.78 -1.64
N ALA A 68 -0.20 -4.18 -2.58
CA ALA A 68 -0.71 -3.25 -3.61
C ALA A 68 -1.29 -1.95 -3.01
N VAL A 69 -1.84 -1.97 -1.78
CA VAL A 69 -2.41 -0.78 -1.12
C VAL A 69 -1.40 0.36 -0.98
N GLY A 70 -0.18 0.10 -0.47
CA GLY A 70 0.84 1.13 -0.32
C GLY A 70 1.78 1.21 -1.53
N LEU A 71 2.07 0.09 -2.19
CA LEU A 71 3.03 0.08 -3.31
C LEU A 71 2.50 0.74 -4.58
N LEU A 72 1.19 0.62 -4.89
CA LEU A 72 0.63 1.29 -6.07
C LEU A 72 0.77 2.82 -6.00
N PRO A 73 0.30 3.51 -4.93
CA PRO A 73 0.50 4.95 -4.83
C PRO A 73 1.98 5.34 -4.73
N ALA A 74 2.84 4.56 -4.07
CA ALA A 74 4.28 4.82 -4.02
C ALA A 74 4.92 4.80 -5.43
N ALA A 75 4.58 3.80 -6.25
CA ALA A 75 5.06 3.71 -7.63
C ALA A 75 4.58 4.89 -8.49
N LEU A 76 3.34 5.35 -8.31
CA LEU A 76 2.80 6.52 -9.03
C LEU A 76 3.50 7.83 -8.64
N GLN A 77 4.07 7.91 -7.44
CA GLN A 77 4.91 9.04 -6.99
C GLN A 77 6.39 8.90 -7.42
N GLY A 78 6.75 7.82 -8.11
CA GLY A 78 8.13 7.58 -8.57
C GLY A 78 9.06 6.97 -7.51
N ILE A 79 8.51 6.42 -6.42
CA ILE A 79 9.30 5.72 -5.40
C ILE A 79 9.69 4.33 -5.92
N ASP A 80 10.95 3.91 -5.70
CA ASP A 80 11.39 2.57 -6.05
C ASP A 80 10.80 1.52 -5.10
N ILE A 81 9.65 0.97 -5.50
CA ILE A 81 8.96 -0.06 -4.74
C ILE A 81 9.73 -1.39 -4.67
N LYS A 82 10.67 -1.66 -5.58
CA LYS A 82 11.50 -2.86 -5.51
C LYS A 82 12.53 -2.72 -4.41
N GLU A 83 13.13 -1.54 -4.26
CA GLU A 83 13.99 -1.25 -3.11
C GLU A 83 13.23 -1.26 -1.79
N MET A 84 11.99 -0.72 -1.74
CA MET A 84 11.15 -0.82 -0.56
C MET A 84 10.91 -2.28 -0.14
N LEU A 85 10.54 -3.14 -1.10
CA LEU A 85 10.33 -4.57 -0.86
C LEU A 85 11.64 -5.30 -0.48
N ALA A 86 12.77 -4.92 -1.07
CA ALA A 86 14.07 -5.46 -0.71
C ALA A 86 14.43 -5.10 0.75
N GLY A 87 14.22 -3.85 1.17
CA GLY A 87 14.40 -3.43 2.56
C GLY A 87 13.49 -4.19 3.54
N GLY A 88 12.22 -4.36 3.19
CA GLY A 88 11.28 -5.18 3.97
C GLY A 88 11.74 -6.63 4.13
N LYS A 89 12.22 -7.25 3.03
CA LYS A 89 12.78 -8.59 3.05
C LYS A 89 14.00 -8.71 3.99
N LEU A 90 14.92 -7.75 3.95
CA LEU A 90 16.10 -7.74 4.82
C LEU A 90 15.71 -7.69 6.31
N MET A 91 14.71 -6.87 6.65
CA MET A 91 14.19 -6.79 8.01
C MET A 91 13.51 -8.10 8.45
N ASP A 92 12.74 -8.72 7.55
CA ASP A 92 12.12 -10.03 7.77
C ASP A 92 13.17 -11.12 8.05
N GLU A 93 14.27 -11.14 7.28
CA GLU A 93 15.38 -12.07 7.48
C GLU A 93 16.06 -11.85 8.84
N ALA A 94 16.30 -10.59 9.22
CA ALA A 94 16.89 -10.25 10.52
C ALA A 94 15.99 -10.71 11.69
N ASN A 95 14.68 -10.49 11.60
CA ASN A 95 13.72 -10.84 12.64
C ASN A 95 13.43 -12.35 12.77
N ARG A 96 13.80 -13.16 11.78
CA ARG A 96 13.66 -14.63 11.83
C ARG A 96 14.84 -15.33 12.51
N THR A 97 15.86 -14.58 12.92
CA THR A 97 17.00 -15.13 13.69
C THR A 97 16.69 -15.15 15.19
N THR A 98 17.06 -16.24 15.86
CA THR A 98 16.80 -16.50 17.29
C THR A 98 17.72 -15.71 18.24
N VAL A 99 18.55 -14.80 17.73
CA VAL A 99 19.44 -13.98 18.57
C VAL A 99 18.59 -12.95 19.28
N SER A 100 18.42 -13.15 20.58
CA SER A 100 17.62 -12.34 21.51
C SER A 100 17.81 -10.82 21.32
N ILE A 101 16.83 -10.19 20.65
CA ILE A 101 16.28 -8.81 20.80
C ILE A 101 17.22 -7.59 20.93
N CYS A 102 18.53 -7.73 20.87
CA CYS A 102 19.44 -6.60 21.06
C CYS A 102 20.09 -6.09 19.75
N SER A 103 19.50 -6.23 18.55
CA SER A 103 20.31 -5.95 17.33
C SER A 103 19.71 -5.17 16.15
N ILE A 104 18.48 -4.66 16.12
CA ILE A 104 18.14 -3.75 15.00
C ILE A 104 16.96 -2.79 15.24
N LEU A 105 15.91 -3.22 15.95
CA LEU A 105 14.74 -2.36 16.21
C LEU A 105 14.90 -1.43 17.42
N ILE A 106 15.91 -1.67 18.28
CA ILE A 106 16.10 -0.96 19.55
C ILE A 106 17.43 -0.17 19.60
N LEU A 107 18.39 -0.42 18.70
CA LEU A 107 19.73 0.20 18.78
C LEU A 107 19.96 1.24 17.68
N SER A 108 19.49 2.45 17.96
CA SER A 108 20.27 3.65 17.68
C SER A 108 20.86 4.15 19.00
N CYS A 109 22.02 3.60 19.38
CA CYS A 109 23.01 4.07 20.39
C CYS A 109 23.79 2.82 20.81
N ASP A 110 24.93 2.45 20.22
CA ASP A 110 26.23 3.04 20.58
C ASP A 110 27.33 2.73 19.56
N SER A 111 27.02 2.08 18.43
CA SER A 111 28.04 1.63 17.46
C SER A 111 28.27 2.59 16.30
N CYS A 112 27.48 3.66 16.17
CA CYS A 112 27.63 4.65 15.13
C CYS A 112 28.60 5.74 15.59
N GLN A 113 29.91 5.42 15.66
CA GLN A 113 30.95 6.45 15.64
C GLN A 113 30.99 7.09 14.24
N VAL A 114 30.02 7.96 13.97
CA VAL A 114 30.17 8.97 12.91
C VAL A 114 30.97 10.11 13.53
N PRO A 115 32.21 10.40 13.09
CA PRO A 115 32.99 11.46 13.69
C PRO A 115 32.34 12.80 13.31
N PHE A 116 31.70 13.44 14.29
CA PHE A 116 31.24 14.82 14.14
C PHE A 116 32.47 15.72 14.11
N ARG A 117 33.01 16.00 12.90
CA ARG A 117 33.98 17.06 12.70
C ARG A 117 33.25 18.40 12.76
N GLY A 118 33.38 19.09 13.89
CA GLY A 118 33.02 20.50 14.03
C GLY A 118 34.23 21.28 14.55
N THR A 119 34.61 22.31 13.80
CA THR A 119 35.42 23.46 14.24
C THR A 119 34.76 24.19 15.41
#